data_AF-A0A8I3AJX4-F1
#
_entry.id   AF-A0A8I3AJX4-F1
#
_cell.length_a   1.000
_cell.length_b   1.000
_cell.length_c   1.000
_cell.angle_alpha   90.00
_cell.angle_beta   90.00
_cell.angle_gamma   90.00
#
_symmetry.space_group_name_H-M   'P 1'
#
loop_
_entity.id
_entity.type
_entity.pdbx_description
1 polymer ?
#
loop_
_entity_poly.entity_id
_entity_poly.type
_entity_poly.pdbx_seq_one_letter_code
_entity_poly.pdbx_strand_id
1 'polypeptide(L)'
;MKVPFLQQQAQLEKGHSRTTSQPGSFPFITDLKAKLLPLTQHSYSIPNPLARALKLVAAVLVFVVLCLNLPSRQPYATDLVLETADLRNGALVSVKPVRPSHAADDLAKSVNESTRDAPPTTTHVMNCNTDVGRLREIGAAHDLGDQIEYLKHYVRFTRKPIERRSYTMLQQSLLPDSGEVGQSFRTLRLSESNVHEAECRKPLDLEVPQSPFPANVDLSDYIFALTTTFKRLKHPKTIEEWAYWLTDGNGRTNGGKLLVRLTDASDVELRDVTQRLADVGIDAEWFVLCDADTFFSAMNSLVAKFKQYDPTMPLYIGTLSEDAGAVKLHGSQAFGGGGVFLSRPLAKIISSVHDTCNTRVKLKESNSGWGPQGDILLRKCIYENTDVRLTQLDDLWQLDLSGDAAGFYEGGLKPFSIHHFKGHKKWWHASFPLNTTKIARTCGEDCSYQRFVTADNFIISNGYSIAQYPEGIDFDLNQIEGTFRSDIKVDGKKNGWGFDYTFGPQRPPLSNTGKKMAWDIYDSQYLEDGSVSQVYVRKKDDERWTTKDGKPMKALDGIIELIWIPA
;
A
#
# COMPACT_ATOMS: atom_id res chain seq x y z
N MET A 1 38.14 -34.04 60.37
CA MET A 1 38.00 -32.68 60.95
C MET A 1 36.79 -32.05 60.28
N LYS A 2 35.56 -32.01 60.83
CA LYS A 2 35.03 -31.39 62.06
C LYS A 2 35.36 -29.87 62.18
N VAL A 3 34.37 -29.06 61.71
CA VAL A 3 33.80 -27.73 62.11
C VAL A 3 34.28 -27.18 63.49
N PRO A 4 34.22 -25.86 63.89
CA PRO A 4 33.15 -24.86 63.60
C PRO A 4 33.51 -23.33 63.71
N PHE A 5 32.44 -22.49 63.87
CA PHE A 5 32.30 -21.09 64.36
C PHE A 5 32.10 -19.99 63.28
N LEU A 6 30.94 -19.34 63.06
CA LEU A 6 29.91 -18.63 63.85
C LEU A 6 30.34 -17.28 64.51
N GLN A 7 29.61 -16.23 64.07
CA GLN A 7 29.18 -15.02 64.79
C GLN A 7 30.18 -13.95 65.23
N GLN A 8 29.98 -12.75 64.66
CA GLN A 8 29.78 -11.54 65.48
C GLN A 8 28.59 -10.70 64.92
N GLN A 9 27.46 -10.81 65.62
CA GLN A 9 26.41 -9.79 65.81
C GLN A 9 27.03 -8.54 66.46
N ALA A 10 26.54 -7.31 66.45
CA ALA A 10 25.29 -6.65 66.05
C ALA A 10 25.49 -5.14 66.22
N GLN A 11 24.70 -4.31 65.51
CA GLN A 11 23.90 -3.18 66.06
C GLN A 11 22.86 -2.81 64.97
N LEU A 12 21.60 -3.25 65.13
CA LEU A 12 20.42 -2.47 65.60
C LEU A 12 19.96 -1.41 64.59
N GLU A 13 19.03 -1.76 63.68
CA GLU A 13 17.57 -1.59 63.81
C GLU A 13 17.06 -0.14 63.79
N LYS A 14 16.37 0.23 62.69
CA LYS A 14 14.99 0.78 62.70
C LYS A 14 14.52 1.17 61.28
N GLY A 15 13.30 0.75 60.92
CA GLY A 15 12.46 1.44 59.94
C GLY A 15 12.25 0.76 58.58
N HIS A 16 11.46 -0.30 58.54
CA HIS A 16 10.80 -0.75 57.30
C HIS A 16 9.54 0.11 57.07
N SER A 17 9.49 0.86 55.97
CA SER A 17 8.25 1.32 55.35
C SER A 17 8.24 0.86 53.91
N ARG A 18 7.22 0.08 53.54
CA ARG A 18 6.89 -0.28 52.17
C ARG A 18 6.43 0.97 51.43
N THR A 19 7.09 1.31 50.33
CA THR A 19 6.51 2.15 49.27
C THR A 19 6.63 1.44 47.94
N THR A 20 5.46 1.12 47.40
CA THR A 20 5.17 0.78 46.01
C THR A 20 5.64 1.91 45.09
N SER A 21 6.57 1.65 44.17
CA SER A 21 6.90 2.57 43.08
C SER A 21 6.06 2.26 41.85
N GLN A 22 5.19 3.21 41.48
CA GLN A 22 4.57 3.30 40.16
C GLN A 22 5.61 3.55 39.07
N PRO A 23 5.32 3.25 37.79
CA PRO A 23 6.19 3.60 36.67
C PRO A 23 6.21 5.11 36.51
N GLY A 24 7.30 5.73 36.97
CA GLY A 24 7.55 7.15 36.84
C GLY A 24 7.83 7.54 35.40
N SER A 25 7.05 8.50 34.92
CA SER A 25 7.40 9.47 33.87
C SER A 25 8.87 9.89 33.93
N PHE A 26 9.62 9.65 32.85
CA PHE A 26 10.95 10.23 32.70
C PHE A 26 10.87 11.68 32.19
N PRO A 27 11.56 12.64 32.84
CA PRO A 27 11.43 14.06 32.55
C PRO A 27 12.57 14.53 31.64
N PHE A 28 12.40 14.61 30.32
CA PHE A 28 13.32 15.40 29.47
C PHE A 28 12.62 15.93 28.21
N ILE A 29 11.63 16.79 28.41
CA ILE A 29 11.42 17.90 27.48
C ILE A 29 12.35 18.99 27.97
N THR A 30 13.52 19.12 27.33
CA THR A 30 14.29 20.36 27.43
C THR A 30 13.45 21.46 26.83
N ASP A 31 12.80 22.26 27.69
CA ASP A 31 12.17 23.50 27.29
C ASP A 31 13.27 24.48 26.86
N LEU A 32 13.61 24.42 25.57
CA LEU A 32 14.58 25.31 24.93
C LEU A 32 14.13 26.77 25.10
N LYS A 33 12.82 27.05 25.19
CA LYS A 33 12.31 28.41 25.44
C LYS A 33 12.65 28.87 26.86
N ALA A 34 12.52 28.02 27.87
CA ALA A 34 12.85 28.38 29.26
C ALA A 34 14.34 28.69 29.48
N LYS A 35 15.25 28.06 28.71
CA LYS A 35 16.70 28.34 28.77
C LYS A 35 17.17 29.50 27.87
N LEU A 36 16.43 29.82 26.80
CA LEU A 36 16.76 30.94 25.89
C LEU A 36 16.18 32.28 26.35
N LEU A 37 15.06 32.29 27.08
CA LEU A 37 14.41 33.51 27.57
C LEU A 37 15.32 34.45 28.40
N PRO A 38 16.20 33.96 29.29
CA PRO A 38 17.09 34.81 30.06
C PRO A 38 18.17 35.50 29.21
N LEU A 39 18.60 34.89 28.11
CA LEU A 39 19.64 35.41 27.22
C LEU A 39 19.11 36.51 26.28
N THR A 40 17.84 36.41 25.88
CA THR A 40 17.18 37.44 25.05
C THR A 40 16.69 38.64 25.86
N GLN A 41 16.33 38.45 27.13
CA GLN A 41 15.77 39.53 27.95
C GLN A 41 16.83 40.54 28.47
N HIS A 42 18.11 40.16 28.57
CA HIS A 42 19.19 41.08 29.00
C HIS A 42 19.89 41.85 27.86
N SER A 43 19.43 41.70 26.62
CA SER A 43 20.04 42.38 25.46
C SER A 43 19.47 43.78 25.21
N TYR A 44 18.29 44.09 25.76
CA TYR A 44 17.57 45.34 25.50
C TYR A 44 18.01 46.53 26.39
N SER A 45 18.84 46.30 27.41
CA SER A 45 19.30 47.32 28.35
C SER A 45 20.72 47.85 28.09
N ILE A 46 21.40 47.40 27.03
CA ILE A 46 22.76 47.85 26.69
C ILE A 46 22.69 49.01 25.69
N PRO A 47 23.18 50.23 25.97
CA PRO A 47 23.02 51.37 25.07
C PRO A 47 23.91 51.32 23.82
N ASN A 48 24.98 50.51 23.81
CA ASN A 48 25.92 50.44 22.68
C ASN A 48 25.54 49.34 21.65
N PRO A 49 25.28 49.71 20.38
CA PRO A 49 24.84 48.78 19.33
C PRO A 49 25.89 47.72 18.96
N LEU A 50 27.19 48.05 19.06
CA LEU A 50 28.27 47.14 18.71
C LEU A 50 28.41 46.00 19.74
N ALA A 51 28.17 46.31 21.02
CA ALA A 51 28.18 45.34 22.10
C ALA A 51 26.97 44.38 22.05
N ARG A 52 25.81 44.85 21.55
CA ARG A 52 24.63 43.98 21.30
C ARG A 52 24.90 42.98 20.19
N ALA A 53 25.50 43.42 19.08
CA ALA A 53 25.83 42.55 17.95
C ALA A 53 26.81 41.44 18.35
N LEU A 54 27.87 41.78 19.10
CA LEU A 54 28.85 40.80 19.58
C LEU A 54 28.25 39.74 20.51
N LYS A 55 27.33 40.11 21.40
CA LYS A 55 26.64 39.15 22.28
C LYS A 55 25.68 38.23 21.53
N LEU A 56 24.98 38.74 20.52
CA LEU A 56 24.13 37.92 19.65
C LEU A 56 24.96 36.90 18.87
N VAL A 57 26.09 37.33 18.30
CA VAL A 57 27.01 36.43 17.59
C VAL A 57 27.58 35.36 18.52
N ALA A 58 27.97 35.73 19.75
CA ALA A 58 28.45 34.77 20.75
C ALA A 58 27.36 33.77 21.17
N ALA A 59 26.11 34.22 21.35
CA ALA A 59 24.99 33.33 21.68
C ALA A 59 24.67 32.35 20.55
N VAL A 60 24.74 32.80 19.29
CA VAL A 60 24.56 31.95 18.11
C VAL A 60 25.71 30.94 18.00
N LEU A 61 26.96 31.35 18.23
CA LEU A 61 28.11 30.43 18.22
C LEU A 61 28.00 29.36 19.31
N VAL A 62 27.59 29.74 20.53
CA VAL A 62 27.36 28.78 21.62
C VAL A 62 26.23 27.81 21.27
N PHE A 63 25.16 28.29 20.63
CA PHE A 63 24.06 27.45 20.16
C PHE A 63 24.52 26.47 19.07
N VAL A 64 25.32 26.92 18.10
CA VAL A 64 25.90 26.06 17.06
C VAL A 64 26.82 25.00 17.66
N VAL A 65 27.69 25.38 18.60
CA VAL A 65 28.58 24.42 19.30
C VAL A 65 27.77 23.43 20.14
N LEU A 66 26.69 23.84 20.81
CA LEU A 66 25.78 22.94 21.51
C LEU A 66 25.08 21.98 20.55
N CYS A 67 24.60 22.45 19.40
CA CYS A 67 23.99 21.60 18.38
C CYS A 67 24.97 20.61 17.75
N LEU A 68 26.24 21.00 17.57
CA LEU A 68 27.29 20.13 17.04
C LEU A 68 27.80 19.10 18.07
N ASN A 69 27.62 19.34 19.37
CA ASN A 69 28.02 18.44 20.46
C ASN A 69 26.85 17.66 21.10
N LEU A 70 25.62 17.81 20.60
CA LEU A 70 24.55 16.89 20.98
C LEU A 70 24.93 15.50 20.47
N PRO A 71 25.06 14.48 21.34
CA PRO A 71 25.29 13.12 20.88
C PRO A 71 24.19 12.78 19.88
N SER A 72 24.59 12.30 18.70
CA SER A 72 23.63 11.79 17.72
C SER A 72 22.78 10.75 18.45
N ARG A 73 21.52 11.07 18.75
CA ARG A 73 20.56 10.06 19.19
C ARG A 73 20.47 9.06 18.05
N GLN A 74 21.10 7.90 18.21
CA GLN A 74 20.70 6.76 17.41
C GLN A 74 19.20 6.56 17.69
N PRO A 75 18.35 6.45 16.65
CA PRO A 75 16.98 5.99 16.86
C PRO A 75 17.03 4.66 17.62
N TYR A 76 15.99 4.32 18.39
CA TYR A 76 15.87 3.06 19.11
C TYR A 76 14.83 2.17 18.42
N ALA A 77 15.35 1.10 17.85
CA ALA A 77 15.11 -0.32 18.05
C ALA A 77 13.79 -0.92 18.50
N THR A 78 13.10 -1.80 17.76
CA THR A 78 12.47 -3.02 18.35
C THR A 78 11.97 -4.00 17.27
N ASP A 79 12.52 -5.20 17.21
CA ASP A 79 12.04 -6.24 16.30
C ASP A 79 10.86 -7.03 16.91
N LEU A 80 9.79 -7.22 16.13
CA LEU A 80 8.62 -7.99 16.54
C LEU A 80 8.25 -9.01 15.46
N VAL A 81 8.48 -10.28 15.77
CA VAL A 81 7.90 -11.40 15.01
C VAL A 81 6.46 -11.58 15.50
N LEU A 82 5.51 -11.57 14.58
CA LEU A 82 4.10 -11.78 14.90
C LEU A 82 3.67 -13.17 14.45
N GLU A 83 3.76 -14.13 15.36
CA GLU A 83 3.04 -15.40 15.24
C GLU A 83 1.70 -15.27 15.97
N THR A 84 0.63 -15.04 15.21
CA THR A 84 -0.70 -14.80 15.79
C THR A 84 -1.44 -16.08 16.19
N ALA A 85 -0.92 -17.25 15.83
CA ALA A 85 -1.50 -18.55 16.17
C ALA A 85 -1.53 -18.79 17.70
N ASP A 86 -0.52 -18.33 18.43
CA ASP A 86 -0.39 -18.54 19.88
C ASP A 86 -1.30 -17.62 20.72
N LEU A 87 -1.62 -16.42 20.21
CA LEU A 87 -2.46 -15.45 20.92
C LEU A 87 -3.95 -15.81 20.91
N ARG A 88 -4.39 -16.70 20.01
CA ARG A 88 -5.79 -17.17 19.97
C ARG A 88 -6.14 -18.14 21.08
N ASN A 89 -5.15 -18.80 21.68
CA ASN A 89 -5.33 -19.76 22.77
C ASN A 89 -5.16 -19.14 24.17
N GLY A 90 -4.78 -17.86 24.27
CA GLY A 90 -4.61 -17.13 25.54
C GLY A 90 -5.79 -16.20 25.83
N ALA A 91 -6.67 -16.59 26.75
CA ALA A 91 -7.79 -15.76 27.19
C ALA A 91 -7.36 -14.51 27.99
N LEU A 92 -7.95 -13.36 27.60
CA LEU A 92 -8.35 -12.20 28.41
C LEU A 92 -7.28 -11.38 29.15
N VAL A 93 -6.91 -10.24 28.57
CA VAL A 93 -6.79 -8.97 29.31
C VAL A 93 -7.69 -7.94 28.62
N SER A 94 -8.76 -7.55 29.32
CA SER A 94 -9.72 -6.53 28.86
C SER A 94 -9.06 -5.15 28.82
N VAL A 95 -8.51 -4.78 27.66
CA VAL A 95 -8.32 -3.37 27.31
C VAL A 95 -9.58 -2.93 26.56
N LYS A 96 -10.36 -2.02 27.15
CA LYS A 96 -11.53 -1.43 26.49
C LYS A 96 -11.10 -0.81 25.15
N PRO A 97 -11.66 -1.24 24.01
CA PRO A 97 -11.37 -0.59 22.74
C PRO A 97 -11.97 0.81 22.75
N VAL A 98 -11.17 1.81 22.36
CA VAL A 98 -11.71 3.09 21.88
C VAL A 98 -12.31 2.79 20.51
N ARG A 99 -13.65 2.79 20.41
CA ARG A 99 -14.40 2.53 19.18
C ARG A 99 -13.96 3.47 18.04
N PRO A 100 -13.50 2.95 16.89
CA PRO A 100 -13.66 3.61 15.61
C PRO A 100 -15.01 3.23 15.02
N SER A 101 -15.64 4.16 14.31
CA SER A 101 -16.90 3.98 13.58
C SER A 101 -16.81 2.85 12.53
N HIS A 102 -17.78 1.93 12.60
CA HIS A 102 -18.37 1.07 11.55
C HIS A 102 -17.51 0.26 10.56
N ALA A 103 -16.17 0.29 10.58
CA ALA A 103 -15.35 -0.45 9.60
C ALA A 103 -14.80 -1.82 10.09
N ALA A 104 -14.92 -2.15 11.39
CA ALA A 104 -14.26 -3.31 11.98
C ALA A 104 -15.17 -4.55 12.17
N ASP A 105 -16.49 -4.41 11.98
CA ASP A 105 -17.45 -5.50 12.25
C ASP A 105 -17.53 -6.54 11.11
N ASP A 106 -16.95 -6.27 9.94
CA ASP A 106 -17.01 -7.19 8.78
C ASP A 106 -15.95 -8.32 8.80
N LEU A 107 -14.99 -8.29 9.72
CA LEU A 107 -13.87 -9.25 9.75
C LEU A 107 -14.11 -10.52 10.59
N ALA A 108 -15.33 -10.72 11.12
CA ALA A 108 -15.61 -11.77 12.10
C ALA A 108 -16.83 -12.66 11.79
N LYS A 109 -17.27 -12.79 10.54
CA LYS A 109 -18.32 -13.77 10.18
C LYS A 109 -17.69 -15.11 9.78
N SER A 110 -17.93 -16.15 10.59
CA SER A 110 -17.46 -17.51 10.35
C SER A 110 -18.14 -18.12 9.12
N VAL A 111 -17.41 -18.25 8.02
CA VAL A 111 -17.86 -19.04 6.86
C VAL A 111 -17.53 -20.52 7.08
N ASN A 112 -18.50 -21.38 6.78
CA ASN A 112 -18.45 -22.83 6.93
C ASN A 112 -17.26 -23.43 6.17
N GLU A 113 -16.57 -24.41 6.76
CA GLU A 113 -15.31 -24.96 6.24
C GLU A 113 -15.47 -25.71 4.89
N SER A 114 -16.69 -26.07 4.53
CA SER A 114 -17.04 -26.81 3.31
C SER A 114 -17.19 -25.95 2.04
N THR A 115 -17.03 -24.62 2.11
CA THR A 115 -17.22 -23.70 0.96
C THR A 115 -15.93 -23.02 0.51
N ARG A 116 -14.75 -23.43 1.00
CA ARG A 116 -13.45 -22.81 0.67
C ARG A 116 -13.12 -22.80 -0.83
N ASP A 117 -13.64 -23.76 -1.59
CA ASP A 117 -13.37 -23.90 -3.03
C ASP A 117 -14.62 -23.75 -3.92
N ALA A 118 -15.79 -23.56 -3.33
CA ALA A 118 -17.02 -23.41 -4.09
C ALA A 118 -17.06 -21.99 -4.69
N PRO A 119 -17.27 -21.83 -6.02
CA PRO A 119 -17.56 -20.52 -6.59
C PRO A 119 -18.73 -19.90 -5.82
N PRO A 120 -18.68 -18.60 -5.47
CA PRO A 120 -19.80 -17.97 -4.81
C PRO A 120 -21.03 -18.09 -5.72
N THR A 121 -22.04 -18.83 -5.26
CA THR A 121 -23.36 -18.86 -5.88
C THR A 121 -24.17 -17.74 -5.26
N THR A 122 -24.58 -16.75 -6.06
CA THR A 122 -25.30 -15.61 -5.51
C THR A 122 -26.79 -15.86 -5.45
N THR A 123 -27.39 -15.51 -4.32
CA THR A 123 -28.85 -15.33 -4.18
C THR A 123 -29.23 -13.86 -4.35
N HIS A 124 -28.35 -13.02 -4.92
CA HIS A 124 -28.53 -11.58 -4.99
C HIS A 124 -29.84 -11.23 -5.69
N VAL A 125 -30.70 -10.55 -4.96
CA VAL A 125 -31.91 -9.94 -5.51
C VAL A 125 -31.56 -8.51 -5.89
N MET A 126 -31.55 -8.22 -7.19
CA MET A 126 -31.18 -6.90 -7.67
C MET A 126 -32.10 -5.83 -7.07
N ASN A 127 -31.49 -4.80 -6.50
CA ASN A 127 -32.17 -3.64 -5.94
C ASN A 127 -31.57 -2.38 -6.56
N CYS A 128 -32.34 -1.72 -7.42
CA CYS A 128 -31.88 -0.55 -8.15
C CYS A 128 -32.34 0.76 -7.53
N ASN A 129 -32.98 0.68 -6.36
CA ASN A 129 -33.30 1.85 -5.57
C ASN A 129 -32.01 2.58 -5.17
N THR A 130 -32.10 3.90 -5.16
CA THR A 130 -30.99 4.77 -4.77
C THR A 130 -30.93 4.89 -3.25
N ASP A 131 -29.77 4.57 -2.67
CA ASP A 131 -29.47 4.88 -1.26
C ASP A 131 -28.88 6.30 -1.16
N VAL A 132 -29.76 7.31 -1.08
CA VAL A 132 -29.33 8.71 -0.97
C VAL A 132 -28.58 8.99 0.33
N GLY A 133 -28.79 8.18 1.38
CA GLY A 133 -28.04 8.27 2.62
C GLY A 133 -26.55 7.99 2.39
N ARG A 134 -26.25 6.84 1.77
CA ARG A 134 -24.88 6.47 1.39
C ARG A 134 -24.26 7.48 0.41
N LEU A 135 -25.02 7.93 -0.60
CA LEU A 135 -24.52 8.94 -1.54
C LEU A 135 -24.20 10.27 -0.85
N ARG A 136 -24.95 10.65 0.19
CA ARG A 136 -24.68 11.86 0.98
C ARG A 136 -23.39 11.73 1.79
N GLU A 137 -23.13 10.56 2.35
CA GLU A 137 -21.86 10.27 3.05
C GLU A 137 -20.68 10.33 2.09
N ILE A 138 -20.81 9.73 0.91
CA ILE A 138 -19.82 9.84 -0.17
C ILE A 138 -19.62 11.32 -0.55
N GLY A 139 -20.71 12.06 -0.77
CA GLY A 139 -20.68 13.47 -1.13
C GLY A 139 -19.98 14.34 -0.11
N ALA A 140 -20.25 14.12 1.18
CA ALA A 140 -19.59 14.84 2.27
C ALA A 140 -18.10 14.49 2.40
N ALA A 141 -17.73 13.23 2.19
CA ALA A 141 -16.33 12.79 2.26
C ALA A 141 -15.47 13.29 1.08
N HIS A 142 -16.10 13.62 -0.07
CA HIS A 142 -15.44 13.99 -1.32
C HIS A 142 -15.65 15.44 -1.74
N ASP A 143 -16.27 16.26 -0.89
CA ASP A 143 -16.62 17.65 -1.18
C ASP A 143 -17.41 17.80 -2.49
N LEU A 144 -18.38 16.89 -2.73
CA LEU A 144 -19.24 16.93 -3.91
C LEU A 144 -20.33 17.99 -3.74
N GLY A 145 -20.78 18.56 -4.86
CA GLY A 145 -21.95 19.43 -4.88
C GLY A 145 -23.23 18.69 -4.47
N ASP A 146 -24.23 19.46 -4.04
CA ASP A 146 -25.55 18.92 -3.67
C ASP A 146 -26.26 18.24 -4.85
N GLN A 147 -26.02 18.71 -6.08
CA GLN A 147 -26.52 18.08 -7.31
C GLN A 147 -25.43 17.26 -8.00
N ILE A 148 -25.74 16.00 -8.27
CA ILE A 148 -24.81 15.04 -8.89
C ILE A 148 -25.45 14.29 -10.06
N GLU A 149 -24.63 13.83 -11.01
CA GLU A 149 -24.96 12.79 -11.98
C GLU A 149 -24.75 11.42 -11.33
N TYR A 150 -25.75 10.53 -11.34
CA TYR A 150 -25.66 9.19 -10.73
C TYR A 150 -26.07 8.08 -11.68
N LEU A 151 -25.26 7.01 -11.70
CA LEU A 151 -25.53 5.75 -12.37
C LEU A 151 -25.32 4.60 -11.39
N LYS A 152 -26.31 3.71 -11.28
CA LYS A 152 -26.18 2.40 -10.63
C LYS A 152 -26.36 1.32 -11.70
N HIS A 153 -25.43 0.39 -11.80
CA HIS A 153 -25.53 -0.69 -12.78
C HIS A 153 -25.00 -2.01 -12.24
N TYR A 154 -25.71 -3.09 -12.57
CA TYR A 154 -25.30 -4.44 -12.23
C TYR A 154 -24.37 -4.99 -13.30
N VAL A 155 -23.33 -5.69 -12.87
CA VAL A 155 -22.39 -6.40 -13.73
C VAL A 155 -22.48 -7.87 -13.35
N ARG A 156 -22.91 -8.72 -14.28
CA ARG A 156 -22.99 -10.16 -14.07
C ARG A 156 -21.79 -10.83 -14.72
N PHE A 157 -20.98 -11.55 -13.97
CA PHE A 157 -19.79 -12.21 -14.51
C PHE A 157 -19.92 -13.73 -14.52
N THR A 158 -19.42 -14.35 -15.59
CA THR A 158 -19.27 -15.80 -15.70
C THR A 158 -17.78 -16.17 -15.75
N ARG A 159 -17.33 -17.01 -14.83
CA ARG A 159 -15.95 -17.52 -14.83
C ARG A 159 -15.80 -18.61 -15.90
N LYS A 160 -14.84 -18.44 -16.81
CA LYS A 160 -14.55 -19.36 -17.93
C LYS A 160 -13.07 -19.73 -17.94
N PRO A 161 -12.68 -20.91 -18.45
CA PRO A 161 -11.29 -21.30 -18.64
C PRO A 161 -10.68 -20.56 -19.86
N ILE A 162 -10.57 -19.24 -19.75
CA ILE A 162 -10.02 -18.33 -20.76
C ILE A 162 -8.77 -17.64 -20.21
N GLU A 163 -7.86 -17.29 -21.11
CA GLU A 163 -6.68 -16.48 -20.76
C GLU A 163 -7.07 -15.03 -20.49
N ARG A 164 -6.42 -14.40 -19.49
CA ARG A 164 -6.58 -12.97 -19.22
C ARG A 164 -5.93 -12.15 -20.32
N ARG A 165 -6.74 -11.42 -21.09
CA ARG A 165 -6.28 -10.42 -22.09
C ARG A 165 -6.05 -9.05 -21.46
N SER A 166 -5.27 -8.20 -22.14
CA SER A 166 -5.07 -6.80 -21.76
C SER A 166 -6.38 -5.98 -21.75
N TYR A 167 -7.35 -6.35 -22.58
CA TYR A 167 -8.73 -5.85 -22.55
C TYR A 167 -9.69 -6.81 -23.26
N THR A 168 -10.99 -6.65 -23.00
CA THR A 168 -12.08 -7.39 -23.65
C THR A 168 -13.08 -6.41 -24.27
N MET A 169 -13.40 -6.60 -25.55
CA MET A 169 -14.43 -5.81 -26.24
C MET A 169 -15.82 -6.39 -25.96
N LEU A 170 -16.74 -5.54 -25.51
CA LEU A 170 -18.13 -5.90 -25.26
C LEU A 170 -19.02 -5.33 -26.36
N GLN A 171 -20.04 -6.09 -26.73
CA GLN A 171 -21.11 -5.62 -27.62
C GLN A 171 -22.20 -4.84 -26.85
N GLN A 172 -22.08 -4.76 -25.52
CA GLN A 172 -23.02 -4.11 -24.63
C GLN A 172 -22.53 -2.70 -24.28
N SER A 173 -23.47 -1.77 -24.12
CA SER A 173 -23.22 -0.42 -23.63
C SER A 173 -23.21 -0.39 -22.10
N LEU A 174 -22.43 0.50 -21.50
CA LEU A 174 -22.48 0.77 -20.06
C LEU A 174 -23.69 1.66 -19.72
N LEU A 175 -23.99 2.62 -20.60
CA LEU A 175 -25.20 3.43 -20.55
C LEU A 175 -26.36 2.70 -21.22
N PRO A 176 -27.61 2.97 -20.83
CA PRO A 176 -28.76 2.32 -21.46
C PRO A 176 -28.97 2.84 -22.88
N ASP A 177 -29.60 2.02 -23.71
CA ASP A 177 -29.90 2.35 -25.10
C ASP A 177 -30.76 3.62 -25.20
N SER A 178 -30.32 4.55 -26.05
CA SER A 178 -30.92 5.88 -26.24
C SER A 178 -32.37 5.88 -26.78
N GLY A 179 -32.94 4.69 -27.03
CA GLY A 179 -34.33 4.51 -27.48
C GLY A 179 -35.36 4.48 -26.34
N GLU A 180 -34.93 4.25 -25.10
CA GLU A 180 -35.81 4.42 -23.93
C GLU A 180 -35.73 5.87 -23.46
N VAL A 181 -36.84 6.58 -23.61
CA VAL A 181 -36.98 7.99 -23.22
C VAL A 181 -36.69 8.13 -21.72
N GLY A 182 -35.48 8.59 -21.38
CA GLY A 182 -35.24 9.34 -20.14
C GLY A 182 -34.22 8.82 -19.11
N GLN A 183 -33.25 7.93 -19.41
CA GLN A 183 -32.24 7.61 -18.38
C GLN A 183 -30.79 7.39 -18.84
N SER A 184 -30.17 8.41 -19.44
CA SER A 184 -28.76 8.71 -19.15
C SER A 184 -28.53 8.87 -17.62
N PHE A 185 -27.31 9.18 -17.17
CA PHE A 185 -27.06 9.54 -15.76
C PHE A 185 -28.21 10.36 -15.15
N ARG A 186 -28.72 9.92 -14.00
CA ARG A 186 -29.81 10.60 -13.29
C ARG A 186 -29.24 11.79 -12.52
N THR A 187 -29.88 12.94 -12.61
CA THR A 187 -29.54 14.06 -11.71
C THR A 187 -30.21 13.84 -10.36
N LEU A 188 -29.42 13.74 -9.31
CA LEU A 188 -29.91 13.60 -7.94
C LEU A 188 -29.51 14.80 -7.09
N ARG A 189 -30.31 15.06 -6.05
CA ARG A 189 -30.01 16.07 -5.04
C ARG A 189 -29.77 15.38 -3.68
N LEU A 190 -28.57 15.52 -3.12
CA LEU A 190 -28.15 14.81 -1.91
C LEU A 190 -28.85 15.30 -0.64
N SER A 191 -29.32 16.55 -0.63
CA SER A 191 -30.15 17.10 0.45
C SER A 191 -31.57 16.55 0.51
N GLU A 192 -32.05 15.87 -0.54
CA GLU A 192 -33.37 15.24 -0.53
C GLU A 192 -33.34 13.93 0.26
N SER A 193 -34.45 13.61 0.95
CA SER A 193 -34.60 12.43 1.81
C SER A 193 -35.33 11.27 1.13
N ASN A 194 -35.66 11.39 -0.15
CA ASN A 194 -36.50 10.43 -0.85
C ASN A 194 -35.69 9.25 -1.39
N VAL A 195 -36.20 8.04 -1.18
CA VAL A 195 -35.77 6.86 -1.93
C VAL A 195 -36.31 7.00 -3.35
N HIS A 196 -35.42 7.05 -4.33
CA HIS A 196 -35.83 7.00 -5.73
C HIS A 196 -35.97 5.53 -6.13
N GLU A 197 -37.21 5.06 -6.23
CA GLU A 197 -37.52 3.76 -6.80
C GLU A 197 -37.05 3.73 -8.26
N ALA A 198 -36.34 2.68 -8.62
CA ALA A 198 -35.85 2.50 -9.97
C ALA A 198 -36.00 1.04 -10.39
N GLU A 199 -36.48 0.84 -11.61
CA GLU A 199 -36.52 -0.48 -12.22
C GLU A 199 -35.09 -0.97 -12.50
N CYS A 200 -34.85 -2.25 -12.23
CA CYS A 200 -33.56 -2.85 -12.51
C CYS A 200 -33.37 -3.17 -13.97
N ARG A 201 -32.35 -2.56 -14.55
CA ARG A 201 -31.90 -2.84 -15.92
C ARG A 201 -31.24 -4.21 -15.99
N LYS A 202 -31.21 -4.76 -17.21
CA LYS A 202 -30.43 -5.96 -17.50
C LYS A 202 -28.96 -5.73 -17.14
N PRO A 203 -28.30 -6.63 -16.41
CA PRO A 203 -26.89 -6.48 -16.07
C PRO A 203 -25.99 -6.45 -17.31
N LEU A 204 -24.82 -5.83 -17.17
CA LEU A 204 -23.71 -6.00 -18.11
C LEU A 204 -23.14 -7.41 -17.92
N ASP A 205 -23.37 -8.30 -18.88
CA ASP A 205 -22.91 -9.69 -18.82
C ASP A 205 -21.44 -9.78 -19.30
N LEU A 206 -20.53 -10.30 -18.47
CA LEU A 206 -19.08 -10.41 -18.73
C LEU A 206 -18.59 -11.85 -18.61
N GLU A 207 -17.62 -12.21 -19.44
CA GLU A 207 -16.79 -13.41 -19.23
C GLU A 207 -15.46 -13.01 -18.59
N VAL A 208 -15.08 -13.72 -17.53
CA VAL A 208 -13.83 -13.48 -16.81
C VAL A 208 -13.00 -14.77 -16.70
N PRO A 209 -11.65 -14.67 -16.63
CA PRO A 209 -10.79 -15.83 -16.43
C PRO A 209 -11.12 -16.57 -15.13
N GLN A 210 -11.16 -17.90 -15.20
CA GLN A 210 -11.29 -18.78 -14.03
C GLN A 210 -9.94 -18.87 -13.29
N SER A 211 -9.56 -17.76 -12.67
CA SER A 211 -8.35 -17.65 -11.83
C SER A 211 -8.64 -18.05 -10.38
N PRO A 212 -7.63 -18.48 -9.61
CA PRO A 212 -7.79 -18.78 -8.18
C PRO A 212 -8.33 -17.59 -7.38
N PHE A 213 -8.97 -17.89 -6.25
CA PHE A 213 -9.37 -16.86 -5.29
C PHE A 213 -8.21 -16.51 -4.36
N PRO A 214 -8.08 -15.24 -3.92
CA PRO A 214 -7.07 -14.84 -2.94
C PRO A 214 -7.09 -15.69 -1.66
N ALA A 215 -8.28 -16.14 -1.25
CA ALA A 215 -8.46 -16.96 -0.05
C ALA A 215 -7.82 -18.36 -0.13
N ASN A 216 -7.45 -18.83 -1.32
CA ASN A 216 -7.01 -20.21 -1.56
C ASN A 216 -5.49 -20.31 -1.70
N VAL A 217 -4.77 -19.20 -1.54
CA VAL A 217 -3.31 -19.20 -1.63
C VAL A 217 -2.71 -19.91 -0.42
N ASP A 218 -1.66 -20.71 -0.66
CA ASP A 218 -0.83 -21.28 0.39
C ASP A 218 0.51 -20.53 0.42
N LEU A 219 0.79 -19.88 1.54
CA LEU A 219 2.00 -19.11 1.79
C LEU A 219 2.87 -19.74 2.89
N SER A 220 2.67 -21.01 3.22
CA SER A 220 3.40 -21.71 4.29
C SER A 220 4.92 -21.59 4.17
N ASP A 221 5.42 -21.51 2.93
CA ASP A 221 6.84 -21.43 2.59
C ASP A 221 7.41 -19.99 2.51
N TYR A 222 6.61 -18.97 2.82
CA TYR A 222 6.98 -17.55 2.67
C TYR A 222 7.02 -16.80 4.01
N ILE A 223 8.14 -16.12 4.27
CA ILE A 223 8.29 -15.14 5.35
C ILE A 223 8.42 -13.75 4.74
N PHE A 224 7.48 -12.85 5.06
CA PHE A 224 7.51 -11.46 4.66
C PHE A 224 8.14 -10.61 5.77
N ALA A 225 9.32 -10.05 5.51
CA ALA A 225 10.01 -9.13 6.37
C ALA A 225 9.73 -7.68 5.93
N LEU A 226 9.03 -6.94 6.80
CA LEU A 226 8.62 -5.56 6.55
C LEU A 226 9.38 -4.62 7.48
N THR A 227 9.92 -3.52 6.94
CA THR A 227 10.44 -2.43 7.77
C THR A 227 9.44 -1.28 7.80
N THR A 228 8.96 -0.90 8.98
CA THR A 228 7.97 0.19 9.11
C THR A 228 8.10 0.96 10.42
N THR A 229 7.26 1.98 10.60
CA THR A 229 7.15 2.73 11.86
C THR A 229 5.83 2.40 12.55
N PHE A 230 5.81 2.50 13.89
CA PHE A 230 4.58 2.29 14.67
C PHE A 230 3.41 3.19 14.20
N LYS A 231 3.71 4.43 13.79
CA LYS A 231 2.69 5.36 13.26
C LYS A 231 2.03 4.83 11.99
N ARG A 232 2.80 4.21 11.08
CA ARG A 232 2.27 3.60 9.85
C ARG A 232 1.51 2.30 10.14
N LEU A 233 2.00 1.51 11.09
CA LEU A 233 1.39 0.23 11.51
C LEU A 233 0.02 0.44 12.19
N LYS A 234 -0.09 1.43 13.09
CA LYS A 234 -1.34 1.71 13.83
C LYS A 234 -2.47 2.21 12.93
N HIS A 235 -2.18 2.60 11.69
CA HIS A 235 -3.23 3.04 10.76
C HIS A 235 -4.12 1.84 10.40
N PRO A 236 -5.45 1.90 10.61
CA PRO A 236 -6.33 0.73 10.49
C PRO A 236 -6.29 0.10 9.08
N LYS A 237 -6.20 0.92 8.04
CA LYS A 237 -6.11 0.43 6.64
C LYS A 237 -4.85 -0.40 6.36
N THR A 238 -3.73 -0.15 7.05
CA THR A 238 -2.49 -0.91 6.82
C THR A 238 -2.68 -2.39 7.17
N ILE A 239 -3.37 -2.67 8.29
CA ILE A 239 -3.66 -4.05 8.69
C ILE A 239 -4.68 -4.70 7.76
N GLU A 240 -5.70 -3.95 7.31
CA GLU A 240 -6.69 -4.45 6.35
C GLU A 240 -6.05 -4.82 5.00
N GLU A 241 -5.14 -3.97 4.50
CA GLU A 241 -4.36 -4.21 3.28
C GLU A 241 -3.50 -5.47 3.39
N TRP A 242 -2.83 -5.67 4.53
CA TRP A 242 -2.01 -6.86 4.76
C TRP A 242 -2.86 -8.12 4.95
N ALA A 243 -3.99 -8.00 5.65
CA ALA A 243 -4.93 -9.09 5.82
C ALA A 243 -5.46 -9.61 4.48
N TYR A 244 -5.58 -8.77 3.45
CA TYR A 244 -6.00 -9.20 2.12
C TYR A 244 -5.09 -10.30 1.54
N TRP A 245 -3.77 -10.22 1.70
CA TRP A 245 -2.81 -11.14 1.05
C TRP A 245 -2.04 -12.06 2.02
N LEU A 246 -2.06 -11.82 3.34
CA LEU A 246 -1.46 -12.70 4.37
C LEU A 246 -2.48 -13.61 5.09
N THR A 247 -3.75 -13.57 4.70
CA THR A 247 -4.81 -14.37 5.33
C THR A 247 -5.76 -14.91 4.27
N ASP A 248 -6.69 -15.78 4.66
CA ASP A 248 -7.82 -16.20 3.82
C ASP A 248 -8.87 -15.08 3.62
N GLY A 249 -8.66 -13.92 4.24
CA GLY A 249 -9.57 -12.79 4.22
C GLY A 249 -10.77 -12.88 5.17
N ASN A 250 -10.91 -14.00 5.89
CA ASN A 250 -11.96 -14.31 6.86
C ASN A 250 -11.37 -14.57 8.27
N GLY A 251 -10.20 -13.99 8.52
CA GLY A 251 -9.51 -14.10 9.80
C GLY A 251 -8.86 -15.47 10.04
N ARG A 252 -8.55 -16.27 9.03
CA ARG A 252 -7.67 -17.45 9.18
C ARG A 252 -6.36 -17.23 8.42
N THR A 253 -5.27 -17.80 8.93
CA THR A 253 -3.97 -17.74 8.25
C THR A 253 -4.02 -18.51 6.94
N ASN A 254 -3.26 -18.05 5.95
CA ASN A 254 -2.99 -18.75 4.70
C ASN A 254 -1.59 -19.42 4.70
N GLY A 255 -0.97 -19.59 5.88
CA GLY A 255 0.37 -20.15 6.07
C GLY A 255 1.51 -19.11 6.09
N GLY A 256 1.27 -17.93 5.51
CA GLY A 256 2.24 -16.83 5.41
C GLY A 256 2.65 -16.29 6.77
N LYS A 257 3.91 -15.87 6.86
CA LYS A 257 4.54 -15.43 8.12
C LYS A 257 5.03 -14.00 7.98
N LEU A 258 4.94 -13.22 9.06
CA LEU A 258 5.28 -11.80 9.04
C LEU A 258 6.35 -11.47 10.10
N LEU A 259 7.50 -11.01 9.62
CA LEU A 259 8.57 -10.44 10.44
C LEU A 259 8.49 -8.92 10.32
N VAL A 260 8.01 -8.22 11.36
CA VAL A 260 7.95 -6.75 11.33
C VAL A 260 9.16 -6.20 12.07
N ARG A 261 10.07 -5.60 11.30
CA ARG A 261 11.18 -4.83 11.82
C ARG A 261 10.72 -3.41 12.11
N LEU A 262 10.61 -3.04 13.38
CA LEU A 262 10.59 -1.63 13.76
C LEU A 262 12.05 -1.29 14.06
N THR A 263 12.61 -0.29 13.36
CA THR A 263 14.05 0.09 13.37
C THR A 263 14.74 -0.20 14.70
N ASP A 264 15.91 -0.89 14.64
CA ASP A 264 16.94 -1.57 15.53
C ASP A 264 16.67 -2.87 16.34
N ALA A 265 17.58 -3.84 16.16
CA ALA A 265 17.73 -5.02 16.98
C ALA A 265 19.20 -5.44 16.97
N SER A 266 19.63 -6.09 18.05
CA SER A 266 20.94 -6.71 18.20
C SER A 266 20.99 -8.08 17.53
N ASP A 267 22.18 -8.56 17.18
CA ASP A 267 22.36 -9.90 16.59
C ASP A 267 21.90 -11.02 17.53
N VAL A 268 21.76 -10.75 18.83
CA VAL A 268 21.20 -11.68 19.82
C VAL A 268 19.69 -11.80 19.66
N GLU A 269 18.99 -10.69 19.41
CA GLU A 269 17.54 -10.66 19.19
C GLU A 269 17.17 -11.28 17.84
N LEU A 270 17.98 -11.06 16.79
CA LEU A 270 17.81 -11.72 15.49
C LEU A 270 17.98 -13.24 15.58
N ARG A 271 18.92 -13.73 16.40
CA ARG A 271 19.10 -15.16 16.65
C ARG A 271 18.00 -15.75 17.55
N ASP A 272 17.50 -15.02 18.54
CA ASP A 272 16.37 -15.43 19.38
C ASP A 272 15.08 -15.58 18.54
N VAL A 273 14.81 -14.60 17.67
CA VAL A 273 13.72 -14.64 16.69
C VAL A 273 13.85 -15.85 15.76
N THR A 274 15.03 -16.06 15.18
CA THR A 274 15.29 -17.18 14.27
C THR A 274 15.13 -18.53 14.96
N GLN A 275 15.56 -18.64 16.22
CA GLN A 275 15.44 -19.86 17.01
C GLN A 275 13.98 -20.13 17.41
N ARG A 276 13.21 -19.10 17.80
CA ARG A 276 11.78 -19.23 18.13
C ARG A 276 10.96 -19.72 16.94
N LEU A 277 11.20 -19.14 15.75
CA LEU A 277 10.58 -19.59 14.49
C LEU A 277 10.92 -21.07 14.23
N ALA A 278 12.19 -21.46 14.36
CA ALA A 278 12.60 -22.84 14.17
C ALA A 278 11.99 -23.81 15.21
N ASP A 279 11.88 -23.39 16.47
CA ASP A 279 11.37 -24.20 17.59
C ASP A 279 9.87 -24.49 17.49
N VAL A 280 9.09 -23.66 16.80
CA VAL A 280 7.67 -23.89 16.51
C VAL A 280 7.42 -24.57 15.15
N GLY A 281 8.48 -25.00 14.46
CA GLY A 281 8.37 -25.72 13.18
C GLY A 281 8.08 -24.82 11.97
N ILE A 282 8.43 -23.54 12.03
CA ILE A 282 8.36 -22.64 10.88
C ILE A 282 9.59 -22.86 9.99
N ASP A 283 9.39 -23.61 8.90
CA ASP A 283 10.31 -23.68 7.78
C ASP A 283 9.81 -22.75 6.66
N ALA A 284 10.73 -22.06 5.98
CA ALA A 284 10.41 -21.17 4.88
C ALA A 284 11.47 -21.29 3.78
N GLU A 285 10.97 -21.39 2.56
CA GLU A 285 11.80 -21.44 1.35
C GLU A 285 12.20 -20.04 0.90
N TRP A 286 11.32 -19.05 1.12
CA TRP A 286 11.46 -17.68 0.61
C TRP A 286 11.37 -16.61 1.71
N PHE A 287 12.39 -15.76 1.77
CA PHE A 287 12.42 -14.54 2.58
C PHE A 287 12.12 -13.35 1.68
N VAL A 288 11.00 -12.68 1.92
CA VAL A 288 10.50 -11.56 1.12
C VAL A 288 10.70 -10.25 1.87
N LEU A 289 11.60 -9.40 1.42
CA LEU A 289 11.76 -8.04 1.96
C LEU A 289 10.87 -7.08 1.16
N CYS A 290 10.03 -6.30 1.82
CA CYS A 290 9.18 -5.31 1.15
C CYS A 290 8.86 -4.11 2.05
N ASP A 291 8.33 -3.05 1.44
CA ASP A 291 7.96 -1.82 2.11
C ASP A 291 6.52 -1.90 2.66
N ALA A 292 6.20 -1.05 3.64
CA ALA A 292 4.86 -1.04 4.26
C ALA A 292 3.73 -0.54 3.33
N ASP A 293 4.10 0.03 2.19
CA ASP A 293 3.24 0.44 1.07
C ASP A 293 3.55 -0.36 -0.21
N THR A 294 4.06 -1.58 -0.06
CA THR A 294 3.99 -2.64 -1.09
C THR A 294 2.69 -3.42 -0.91
N PHE A 295 1.95 -3.64 -1.99
CA PHE A 295 0.72 -4.43 -2.00
C PHE A 295 0.82 -5.59 -2.99
N PHE A 296 0.64 -6.83 -2.52
CA PHE A 296 0.63 -8.00 -3.39
C PHE A 296 -0.79 -8.28 -3.90
N SER A 297 -1.02 -8.03 -5.19
CA SER A 297 -2.37 -8.03 -5.77
C SER A 297 -2.81 -9.40 -6.32
N ALA A 298 -1.84 -10.26 -6.68
CA ALA A 298 -2.07 -11.56 -7.30
C ALA A 298 -1.16 -12.64 -6.70
N MET A 299 -1.43 -13.02 -5.45
CA MET A 299 -0.53 -13.88 -4.68
C MET A 299 -0.50 -15.33 -5.19
N ASN A 300 -1.63 -15.89 -5.63
CA ASN A 300 -1.62 -17.22 -6.26
C ASN A 300 -0.77 -17.22 -7.52
N SER A 301 -0.84 -16.14 -8.31
CA SER A 301 -0.03 -15.99 -9.52
C SER A 301 1.46 -15.88 -9.20
N LEU A 302 1.82 -15.15 -8.14
CA LEU A 302 3.19 -15.07 -7.63
C LEU A 302 3.71 -16.43 -7.16
N VAL A 303 2.96 -17.15 -6.33
CA VAL A 303 3.34 -18.50 -5.85
C VAL A 303 3.50 -19.47 -7.02
N ALA A 304 2.57 -19.44 -7.98
CA ALA A 304 2.66 -20.26 -9.20
C ALA A 304 3.91 -19.92 -10.04
N LYS A 305 4.29 -18.64 -10.12
CA LYS A 305 5.54 -18.22 -10.78
C LYS A 305 6.77 -18.78 -10.04
N PHE A 306 6.73 -18.79 -8.72
CA PHE A 306 7.88 -19.19 -7.89
C PHE A 306 8.18 -20.70 -7.92
N LYS A 307 7.18 -21.54 -8.27
CA LYS A 307 7.38 -22.98 -8.53
C LYS A 307 8.38 -23.29 -9.66
N GLN A 308 8.75 -22.29 -10.46
CA GLN A 308 9.72 -22.40 -11.55
C GLN A 308 11.17 -22.30 -11.07
N TYR A 309 11.39 -21.82 -9.85
CA TYR A 309 12.70 -21.67 -9.25
C TYR A 309 12.99 -22.83 -8.31
N ASP A 310 14.27 -23.22 -8.22
CA ASP A 310 14.73 -24.19 -7.23
C ASP A 310 15.14 -23.46 -5.93
N PRO A 311 14.32 -23.49 -4.86
CA PRO A 311 14.60 -22.76 -3.62
C PRO A 311 15.79 -23.34 -2.84
N THR A 312 16.31 -24.51 -3.23
CA THR A 312 17.51 -25.12 -2.63
C THR A 312 18.81 -24.49 -3.14
N MET A 313 18.72 -23.67 -4.20
CA MET A 313 19.83 -22.90 -4.74
C MET A 313 19.84 -21.47 -4.17
N PRO A 314 21.02 -20.83 -4.03
CA PRO A 314 21.10 -19.42 -3.66
C PRO A 314 20.52 -18.51 -4.75
N LEU A 315 19.32 -17.98 -4.53
CA LEU A 315 18.59 -17.12 -5.46
C LEU A 315 18.29 -15.75 -4.85
N TYR A 316 18.49 -14.72 -5.68
CA TYR A 316 18.17 -13.31 -5.46
C TYR A 316 17.22 -12.85 -6.56
N ILE A 317 15.93 -12.71 -6.24
CA ILE A 317 14.87 -12.40 -7.21
C ILE A 317 14.20 -11.09 -6.80
N GLY A 318 13.89 -10.24 -7.77
CA GLY A 318 13.19 -8.97 -7.55
C GLY A 318 13.07 -8.21 -8.86
N THR A 319 12.88 -6.89 -8.81
CA THR A 319 12.69 -6.07 -10.01
C THR A 319 13.57 -4.82 -10.00
N LEU A 320 13.82 -4.28 -11.19
CA LEU A 320 14.34 -2.91 -11.34
C LEU A 320 13.18 -1.92 -11.23
N SER A 321 13.48 -0.66 -10.90
CA SER A 321 12.50 0.42 -11.04
C SER A 321 12.20 0.69 -12.51
N GLU A 322 10.93 0.88 -12.87
CA GLU A 322 10.47 1.12 -14.23
C GLU A 322 11.07 2.42 -14.82
N ASP A 323 11.55 3.32 -13.96
CA ASP A 323 12.27 4.53 -14.31
C ASP A 323 13.77 4.24 -14.52
N ALA A 324 14.24 4.34 -15.76
CA ALA A 324 15.66 4.22 -16.10
C ALA A 324 16.53 5.27 -15.39
N GLY A 325 15.96 6.42 -15.03
CA GLY A 325 16.60 7.41 -14.17
C GLY A 325 16.88 6.88 -12.77
N ALA A 326 15.90 6.19 -12.16
CA ALA A 326 16.08 5.52 -10.88
C ALA A 326 17.13 4.42 -10.98
N VAL A 327 17.09 3.60 -12.03
CA VAL A 327 18.10 2.56 -12.26
C VAL A 327 19.50 3.16 -12.43
N LYS A 328 19.64 4.29 -13.15
CA LYS A 328 20.93 4.99 -13.29
C LYS A 328 21.43 5.56 -11.95
N LEU A 329 20.52 6.06 -11.12
CA LEU A 329 20.85 6.70 -9.83
C LEU A 329 21.21 5.69 -8.74
N HIS A 330 20.43 4.62 -8.61
CA HIS A 330 20.54 3.64 -7.53
C HIS A 330 21.34 2.38 -7.94
N GLY A 331 21.48 2.15 -9.25
CA GLY A 331 22.13 0.97 -9.81
C GLY A 331 21.16 -0.18 -10.06
N SER A 332 21.64 -1.20 -10.78
CA SER A 332 20.88 -2.43 -11.03
C SER A 332 20.83 -3.30 -9.77
N GLN A 333 19.68 -3.28 -9.11
CA GLN A 333 19.38 -3.95 -7.84
C GLN A 333 17.90 -4.37 -7.79
N ALA A 334 17.54 -5.33 -6.94
CA ALA A 334 16.13 -5.52 -6.60
C ALA A 334 15.68 -4.32 -5.75
N PHE A 335 14.76 -3.51 -6.29
CA PHE A 335 14.20 -2.36 -5.58
C PHE A 335 13.25 -2.85 -4.48
N GLY A 336 13.46 -2.36 -3.26
CA GLY A 336 12.79 -2.86 -2.05
C GLY A 336 11.27 -2.83 -2.12
N GLY A 337 10.72 -1.77 -2.70
CA GLY A 337 9.28 -1.56 -2.81
C GLY A 337 8.55 -2.50 -3.76
N GLY A 338 9.20 -2.94 -4.84
CA GLY A 338 8.67 -4.00 -5.70
C GLY A 338 8.65 -5.38 -5.02
N GLY A 339 9.44 -5.56 -3.95
CA GLY A 339 9.61 -6.82 -3.24
C GLY A 339 10.88 -7.55 -3.65
N VAL A 340 11.64 -8.02 -2.65
CA VAL A 340 12.91 -8.71 -2.82
C VAL A 340 12.81 -10.09 -2.22
N PHE A 341 13.07 -11.13 -3.01
CA PHE A 341 12.93 -12.52 -2.60
C PHE A 341 14.31 -13.17 -2.53
N LEU A 342 14.64 -13.68 -1.34
CA LEU A 342 15.85 -14.43 -1.09
C LEU A 342 15.47 -15.87 -0.77
N SER A 343 16.03 -16.83 -1.51
CA SER A 343 15.99 -18.24 -1.11
C SER A 343 16.67 -18.43 0.26
N ARG A 344 16.28 -19.48 0.99
CA ARG A 344 16.88 -19.84 2.27
C ARG A 344 18.42 -19.98 2.24
N PRO A 345 19.06 -20.66 1.26
CA PRO A 345 20.52 -20.74 1.18
C PRO A 345 21.19 -19.38 1.05
N LEU A 346 20.63 -18.48 0.24
CA LEU A 346 21.17 -17.13 0.09
C LEU A 346 21.01 -16.32 1.39
N ALA A 347 19.83 -16.34 1.99
CA ALA A 347 19.58 -15.65 3.26
C ALA A 347 20.57 -16.09 4.35
N LYS A 348 20.89 -17.39 4.43
CA LYS A 348 21.89 -17.95 5.34
C LYS A 348 23.29 -17.39 5.07
N ILE A 349 23.71 -17.31 3.81
CA ILE A 349 25.03 -16.75 3.45
C ILE A 349 25.08 -15.28 3.88
N ILE A 350 24.09 -14.47 3.51
CA ILE A 350 24.06 -13.03 3.82
C ILE A 350 24.02 -12.78 5.32
N SER A 351 23.24 -13.56 6.07
CA SER A 351 23.24 -13.50 7.54
C SER A 351 24.62 -13.77 8.13
N SER A 352 25.36 -14.75 7.61
CA SER A 352 26.69 -15.10 8.12
C SER A 352 27.77 -14.03 7.89
N VAL A 353 27.58 -13.16 6.88
CA VAL A 353 28.52 -12.07 6.53
C VAL A 353 27.98 -10.68 6.87
N HIS A 354 26.83 -10.59 7.54
CA HIS A 354 26.10 -9.35 7.79
C HIS A 354 26.97 -8.23 8.40
N ASP A 355 27.81 -8.57 9.38
CA ASP A 355 28.68 -7.61 10.08
C ASP A 355 29.72 -6.96 9.15
N THR A 356 30.11 -7.66 8.09
CA THR A 356 31.03 -7.10 7.08
C THR A 356 30.30 -6.18 6.10
N CYS A 357 29.00 -6.41 5.93
CA CYS A 357 28.15 -5.71 4.96
C CYS A 357 27.51 -4.43 5.50
N ASN A 358 27.46 -4.22 6.83
CA ASN A 358 26.77 -3.07 7.45
C ASN A 358 27.73 -2.00 8.01
N THR A 359 29.03 -2.07 7.67
CA THR A 359 30.03 -1.13 8.19
C THR A 359 29.77 0.31 7.76
N ARG A 360 30.35 1.29 8.47
CA ARG A 360 30.26 2.72 8.10
C ARG A 360 30.74 3.00 6.67
N VAL A 361 31.70 2.22 6.18
CA VAL A 361 32.19 2.30 4.80
C VAL A 361 31.09 1.83 3.84
N LYS A 362 30.50 0.65 4.10
CA LYS A 362 29.43 0.09 3.26
C LYS A 362 28.17 0.96 3.25
N LEU A 363 27.80 1.55 4.38
CA LEU A 363 26.70 2.53 4.46
C LEU A 363 26.98 3.81 3.66
N LYS A 364 28.25 4.24 3.57
CA LYS A 364 28.63 5.36 2.70
C LYS A 364 28.58 4.96 1.23
N GLU A 365 29.05 3.76 0.89
CA GLU A 365 29.02 3.24 -0.47
C GLU A 365 27.60 2.98 -0.97
N SER A 366 26.64 2.71 -0.08
CA SER A 366 25.23 2.55 -0.44
C SER A 366 24.45 3.87 -0.57
N ASN A 367 25.14 5.02 -0.44
CA ASN A 367 24.50 6.32 -0.59
C ASN A 367 24.40 6.71 -2.07
N SER A 368 23.19 6.76 -2.61
CA SER A 368 22.90 7.17 -3.99
C SER A 368 22.87 8.69 -4.20
N GLY A 369 23.19 9.48 -3.17
CA GLY A 369 22.93 10.92 -3.10
C GLY A 369 21.60 11.26 -2.41
N TRP A 370 20.75 10.26 -2.15
CA TRP A 370 19.50 10.39 -1.40
C TRP A 370 19.62 9.84 0.03
N GLY A 371 20.86 9.63 0.48
CA GLY A 371 21.19 8.92 1.71
C GLY A 371 21.49 7.43 1.45
N PRO A 372 22.00 6.72 2.47
CA PRO A 372 22.22 5.27 2.39
C PRO A 372 20.93 4.52 2.07
N GLN A 373 20.96 3.67 1.05
CA GLN A 373 19.82 2.83 0.66
C GLN A 373 20.05 1.37 1.09
N GLY A 374 19.02 0.74 1.66
CA GLY A 374 19.11 -0.60 2.23
C GLY A 374 19.18 -1.70 1.17
N ASP A 375 18.47 -1.51 0.07
CA ASP A 375 18.47 -2.37 -1.11
C ASP A 375 19.83 -2.34 -1.85
N ILE A 376 20.45 -1.16 -1.98
CA ILE A 376 21.83 -1.03 -2.51
C ILE A 376 22.82 -1.77 -1.60
N LEU A 377 22.66 -1.64 -0.29
CA LEU A 377 23.49 -2.32 0.70
C LEU A 377 23.36 -3.85 0.58
N LEU A 378 22.13 -4.34 0.48
CA LEU A 378 21.83 -5.76 0.31
C LEU A 378 22.47 -6.31 -0.98
N ARG A 379 22.26 -5.64 -2.11
CA ARG A 379 22.88 -6.05 -3.39
C ARG A 379 24.39 -6.13 -3.27
N LYS A 380 25.03 -5.09 -2.71
CA LYS A 380 26.49 -5.07 -2.54
C LYS A 380 26.95 -6.25 -1.69
N CYS A 381 26.26 -6.52 -0.58
CA CYS A 381 26.55 -7.68 0.26
C CYS A 381 26.48 -9.00 -0.52
N ILE A 382 25.43 -9.19 -1.33
CA ILE A 382 25.27 -10.38 -2.17
C ILE A 382 26.39 -10.48 -3.19
N TYR A 383 26.68 -9.41 -3.94
CA TYR A 383 27.60 -9.47 -5.07
C TYR A 383 29.06 -9.55 -4.64
N GLU A 384 29.41 -9.01 -3.48
CA GLU A 384 30.78 -9.04 -2.95
C GLU A 384 31.11 -10.38 -2.26
N ASN A 385 30.10 -11.15 -1.83
CA ASN A 385 30.29 -12.39 -1.07
C ASN A 385 29.79 -13.65 -1.81
N THR A 386 29.16 -13.51 -2.98
CA THR A 386 28.61 -14.63 -3.74
C THR A 386 28.65 -14.38 -5.25
N ASP A 387 28.52 -15.46 -6.03
CA ASP A 387 28.31 -15.39 -7.49
C ASP A 387 26.86 -15.16 -7.89
N VAL A 388 25.93 -15.05 -6.92
CA VAL A 388 24.50 -14.84 -7.18
C VAL A 388 24.27 -13.45 -7.78
N ARG A 389 23.42 -13.38 -8.80
CA ARG A 389 23.01 -12.14 -9.47
C ARG A 389 21.50 -12.01 -9.47
N LEU A 390 21.03 -10.77 -9.61
CA LEU A 390 19.60 -10.47 -9.66
C LEU A 390 18.93 -11.22 -10.81
N THR A 391 17.93 -12.02 -10.48
CA THR A 391 16.94 -12.52 -11.42
C THR A 391 15.78 -11.54 -11.44
N GLN A 392 15.53 -10.91 -12.59
CA GLN A 392 14.45 -9.94 -12.73
C GLN A 392 13.10 -10.64 -12.87
N LEU A 393 12.11 -10.14 -12.14
CA LEU A 393 10.72 -10.54 -12.22
C LEU A 393 9.87 -9.31 -12.52
N ASP A 394 9.55 -9.12 -13.80
CA ASP A 394 8.98 -7.88 -14.35
C ASP A 394 7.56 -7.59 -13.88
N ASP A 395 6.85 -8.58 -13.32
CA ASP A 395 5.50 -8.41 -12.76
C ASP A 395 5.52 -7.86 -11.31
N LEU A 396 6.70 -7.65 -10.73
CA LEU A 396 6.86 -6.87 -9.50
C LEU A 396 7.08 -5.40 -9.88
N TRP A 397 6.34 -4.50 -9.25
CA TRP A 397 6.33 -3.09 -9.65
C TRP A 397 6.74 -2.16 -8.51
N GLN A 398 7.84 -1.44 -8.71
CA GLN A 398 8.33 -0.39 -7.81
C GLN A 398 7.49 0.88 -7.96
N LEU A 399 7.05 1.20 -9.17
CA LEU A 399 6.26 2.38 -9.51
C LEU A 399 6.84 3.67 -8.93
N ASP A 400 8.09 4.00 -9.30
CA ASP A 400 8.66 5.34 -9.07
C ASP A 400 8.03 6.37 -10.04
N LEU A 401 6.69 6.43 -10.03
CA LEU A 401 5.87 7.26 -10.90
C LEU A 401 5.47 8.55 -10.17
N SER A 402 5.65 9.69 -10.82
CA SER A 402 5.16 10.98 -10.31
C SER A 402 4.00 11.50 -11.14
N GLY A 403 3.04 12.14 -10.50
CA GLY A 403 1.84 12.67 -11.15
C GLY A 403 0.67 11.68 -11.16
N ASP A 404 -0.06 11.62 -12.27
CA ASP A 404 -1.23 10.75 -12.43
C ASP A 404 -0.79 9.37 -12.92
N ALA A 405 -0.97 8.33 -12.10
CA ALA A 405 -0.62 6.96 -12.44
C ALA A 405 -1.68 6.22 -13.30
N ALA A 406 -2.72 6.92 -13.79
CA ALA A 406 -3.79 6.32 -14.59
C ALA A 406 -3.28 5.50 -15.78
N GLY A 407 -2.24 5.95 -16.48
CA GLY A 407 -1.65 5.21 -17.59
C GLY A 407 -1.22 3.78 -17.22
N PHE A 408 -0.70 3.58 -16.00
CA PHE A 408 -0.30 2.26 -15.50
C PHE A 408 -1.53 1.41 -15.15
N TYR A 409 -2.42 1.93 -14.30
CA TYR A 409 -3.57 1.17 -13.80
C TYR A 409 -4.67 0.94 -14.84
N GLU A 410 -4.74 1.79 -15.87
CA GLU A 410 -5.60 1.62 -17.05
C GLU A 410 -4.89 0.93 -18.22
N GLY A 411 -3.68 0.40 -18.01
CA GLY A 411 -2.88 -0.30 -19.01
C GLY A 411 -3.30 -1.76 -19.25
N GLY A 412 -4.14 -2.33 -18.37
CA GLY A 412 -4.56 -3.73 -18.46
C GLY A 412 -3.50 -4.73 -17.97
N LEU A 413 -2.56 -4.25 -17.16
CA LEU A 413 -1.48 -5.04 -16.56
C LEU A 413 -2.02 -5.96 -15.44
N LYS A 414 -1.25 -7.02 -15.13
CA LYS A 414 -1.51 -7.96 -14.02
C LYS A 414 -0.32 -7.95 -13.04
N PRO A 415 -0.20 -6.93 -12.18
CA PRO A 415 0.94 -6.81 -11.28
C PRO A 415 0.89 -7.86 -10.14
N PHE A 416 1.99 -8.55 -9.87
CA PHE A 416 2.13 -9.37 -8.65
C PHE A 416 2.23 -8.48 -7.42
N SER A 417 3.02 -7.41 -7.49
CA SER A 417 3.14 -6.38 -6.45
C SER A 417 2.95 -4.98 -7.05
N ILE A 418 2.47 -4.06 -6.22
CA ILE A 418 2.29 -2.64 -6.54
C ILE A 418 2.90 -1.81 -5.42
N HIS A 419 3.63 -0.77 -5.81
CA HIS A 419 4.22 0.21 -4.92
C HIS A 419 4.05 1.61 -5.53
N HIS A 420 4.67 2.68 -5.07
CA HIS A 420 4.29 3.37 -3.83
C HIS A 420 2.82 3.84 -3.83
N PHE A 421 1.85 3.02 -3.41
CA PHE A 421 0.42 3.42 -3.49
C PHE A 421 -0.04 4.41 -2.40
N LYS A 422 0.75 4.62 -1.35
CA LYS A 422 0.45 5.56 -0.24
C LYS A 422 1.14 6.93 -0.41
N GLY A 423 1.51 7.29 -1.63
CA GLY A 423 2.18 8.55 -1.94
C GLY A 423 1.39 9.79 -1.56
N HIS A 424 2.08 10.84 -1.13
CA HIS A 424 1.48 12.16 -1.01
C HIS A 424 1.43 12.79 -2.41
N LYS A 425 0.26 13.27 -2.84
CA LYS A 425 -0.08 13.82 -4.18
C LYS A 425 0.95 14.76 -4.84
N LYS A 426 1.93 15.26 -4.08
CA LYS A 426 2.96 16.21 -4.53
C LYS A 426 4.25 15.55 -5.03
N TRP A 427 4.50 14.27 -4.71
CA TRP A 427 5.78 13.60 -5.01
C TRP A 427 5.59 12.22 -5.66
N TRP A 428 4.69 11.39 -5.10
CA TRP A 428 4.39 10.03 -5.57
C TRP A 428 2.89 9.88 -5.85
N HIS A 429 2.49 8.91 -6.67
CA HIS A 429 1.07 8.63 -6.92
C HIS A 429 0.36 8.10 -5.68
N ALA A 430 -0.95 8.23 -5.65
CA ALA A 430 -1.81 7.59 -4.65
C ALA A 430 -2.77 6.67 -5.39
N SER A 431 -2.93 5.43 -4.91
CA SER A 431 -3.91 4.47 -5.42
C SER A 431 -4.50 3.66 -4.27
N PHE A 432 -5.61 2.96 -4.54
CA PHE A 432 -6.36 2.22 -3.52
C PHE A 432 -6.41 0.72 -3.88
N PRO A 433 -5.26 0.02 -3.88
CA PRO A 433 -5.19 -1.36 -4.36
C PRO A 433 -6.09 -2.32 -3.56
N LEU A 434 -6.32 -2.06 -2.27
CA LEU A 434 -7.31 -2.81 -1.50
C LEU A 434 -8.72 -2.68 -2.10
N ASN A 435 -9.17 -1.46 -2.40
CA ASN A 435 -10.48 -1.24 -3.02
C ASN A 435 -10.57 -1.90 -4.40
N THR A 436 -9.47 -1.83 -5.17
CA THR A 436 -9.36 -2.48 -6.47
C THR A 436 -9.51 -4.00 -6.36
N THR A 437 -8.86 -4.60 -5.37
CA THR A 437 -8.73 -6.05 -5.29
C THR A 437 -9.87 -6.77 -4.57
N LYS A 438 -10.77 -6.07 -3.88
CA LYS A 438 -11.95 -6.74 -3.27
C LYS A 438 -12.76 -7.58 -4.26
N ILE A 439 -12.84 -7.16 -5.53
CA ILE A 439 -13.53 -7.92 -6.58
C ILE A 439 -12.93 -9.33 -6.80
N ALA A 440 -11.64 -9.52 -6.53
CA ALA A 440 -10.97 -10.80 -6.71
C ALA A 440 -11.51 -11.90 -5.79
N ARG A 441 -12.13 -11.55 -4.65
CA ARG A 441 -12.75 -12.55 -3.77
C ARG A 441 -14.02 -13.17 -4.34
N THR A 442 -14.68 -12.51 -5.30
CA THR A 442 -15.90 -13.04 -5.91
C THR A 442 -15.67 -13.62 -7.31
N CYS A 443 -14.76 -13.03 -8.11
CA CYS A 443 -14.55 -13.47 -9.49
C CYS A 443 -13.15 -14.05 -9.79
N GLY A 444 -12.22 -14.00 -8.84
CA GLY A 444 -10.84 -14.49 -8.95
C GLY A 444 -9.81 -13.37 -9.14
N GLU A 445 -8.54 -13.65 -8.83
CA GLU A 445 -7.42 -12.69 -8.89
C GLU A 445 -7.30 -11.95 -10.22
N ASP A 446 -7.66 -12.59 -11.33
CA ASP A 446 -7.51 -12.00 -12.66
C ASP A 446 -8.48 -10.86 -12.97
N CYS A 447 -9.55 -10.70 -12.17
CA CYS A 447 -10.49 -9.63 -12.38
C CYS A 447 -9.93 -8.24 -12.04
N SER A 448 -9.01 -8.16 -11.07
CA SER A 448 -8.44 -6.89 -10.65
C SER A 448 -7.63 -6.27 -11.77
N TYR A 449 -7.88 -4.99 -12.08
CA TYR A 449 -7.29 -4.26 -13.20
C TYR A 449 -7.64 -4.82 -14.60
N GLN A 450 -8.57 -5.77 -14.71
CA GLN A 450 -9.05 -6.24 -16.01
C GLN A 450 -9.83 -5.13 -16.71
N ARG A 451 -9.59 -4.96 -18.02
CA ARG A 451 -10.25 -3.92 -18.81
C ARG A 451 -11.40 -4.46 -19.65
N PHE A 452 -12.52 -3.77 -19.60
CA PHE A 452 -13.67 -4.03 -20.46
C PHE A 452 -14.01 -2.78 -21.25
N VAL A 453 -14.03 -2.89 -22.58
CA VAL A 453 -14.37 -1.80 -23.51
C VAL A 453 -15.81 -2.00 -23.94
N THR A 454 -16.67 -1.02 -23.67
CA THR A 454 -18.10 -1.10 -23.99
C THR A 454 -18.42 -0.52 -25.36
N ALA A 455 -19.58 -0.85 -25.90
CA ALA A 455 -20.03 -0.39 -27.22
C ALA A 455 -20.22 1.14 -27.29
N ASP A 456 -20.45 1.80 -26.16
CA ASP A 456 -20.65 3.23 -25.99
C ASP A 456 -19.36 3.98 -25.56
N ASN A 457 -18.19 3.42 -25.89
CA ASN A 457 -16.87 4.03 -25.69
C ASN A 457 -16.53 4.32 -24.22
N PHE A 458 -16.90 3.41 -23.32
CA PHE A 458 -16.32 3.36 -21.98
C PHE A 458 -15.24 2.30 -21.90
N ILE A 459 -14.27 2.53 -21.03
CA ILE A 459 -13.32 1.52 -20.56
C ILE A 459 -13.47 1.40 -19.06
N ILE A 460 -13.89 0.22 -18.60
CA ILE A 460 -13.93 -0.15 -17.19
C ILE A 460 -12.58 -0.78 -16.86
N SER A 461 -11.72 -0.05 -16.17
CA SER A 461 -10.49 -0.59 -15.58
C SER A 461 -10.84 -1.08 -14.17
N ASN A 462 -11.20 -2.36 -14.07
CA ASN A 462 -11.93 -2.90 -12.92
C ASN A 462 -11.22 -2.61 -11.59
N GLY A 463 -11.90 -1.84 -10.74
CA GLY A 463 -11.44 -1.44 -9.42
C GLY A 463 -10.46 -0.26 -9.41
N TYR A 464 -10.19 0.38 -10.55
CA TYR A 464 -9.39 1.61 -10.62
C TYR A 464 -10.18 2.81 -11.17
N SER A 465 -10.75 2.68 -12.37
CA SER A 465 -11.49 3.78 -12.99
C SER A 465 -12.52 3.30 -14.01
N ILE A 466 -13.48 4.17 -14.30
CA ILE A 466 -14.39 4.06 -15.45
C ILE A 466 -14.14 5.28 -16.32
N ALA A 467 -13.52 5.10 -17.48
CA ALA A 467 -13.18 6.19 -18.40
C ALA A 467 -14.16 6.24 -19.57
N GLN A 468 -14.69 7.42 -19.88
CA GLN A 468 -15.51 7.69 -21.05
C GLN A 468 -14.68 8.43 -22.11
N TYR A 469 -14.88 8.05 -23.37
CA TYR A 469 -14.25 8.68 -24.54
C TYR A 469 -15.33 9.27 -25.46
N PRO A 470 -15.77 10.54 -25.25
CA PRO A 470 -16.91 11.12 -25.96
C PRO A 470 -16.73 11.24 -27.48
N GLU A 471 -15.49 11.35 -27.95
CA GLU A 471 -15.14 11.42 -29.37
C GLU A 471 -14.81 10.03 -29.97
N GLY A 472 -15.01 8.96 -29.20
CA GLY A 472 -14.63 7.59 -29.56
C GLY A 472 -13.20 7.23 -29.15
N ILE A 473 -12.87 5.94 -29.31
CA ILE A 473 -11.55 5.39 -29.03
C ILE A 473 -10.80 5.26 -30.36
N ASP A 474 -9.87 6.18 -30.63
CA ASP A 474 -9.09 6.29 -31.87
C ASP A 474 -7.59 5.96 -31.69
N PHE A 475 -7.24 5.30 -30.58
CA PHE A 475 -5.86 4.99 -30.19
C PHE A 475 -5.65 3.51 -29.86
N ASP A 476 -4.38 3.07 -29.85
CA ASP A 476 -4.03 1.70 -29.46
C ASP A 476 -4.20 1.50 -27.95
N LEU A 477 -5.10 0.58 -27.59
CA LEU A 477 -5.40 0.22 -26.21
C LEU A 477 -4.27 -0.54 -25.51
N ASN A 478 -3.33 -1.13 -26.25
CA ASN A 478 -2.16 -1.78 -25.69
C ASN A 478 -1.04 -0.78 -25.35
N GLN A 479 -1.12 0.46 -25.84
CA GLN A 479 -0.14 1.49 -25.55
C GLN A 479 -0.48 2.21 -24.24
N ILE A 480 0.50 2.27 -23.34
CA ILE A 480 0.37 3.00 -22.06
C ILE A 480 0.21 4.50 -22.34
N GLU A 481 -0.74 5.12 -21.64
CA GLU A 481 -0.93 6.58 -21.67
C GLU A 481 0.15 7.28 -20.84
N GLY A 482 0.81 8.28 -21.41
CA GLY A 482 1.83 9.08 -20.73
C GLY A 482 1.24 10.08 -19.73
N THR A 483 0.50 9.60 -18.72
CA THR A 483 -0.12 10.44 -17.66
C THR A 483 0.84 10.74 -16.50
N PHE A 484 1.86 9.91 -16.33
CA PHE A 484 2.88 10.02 -15.30
C PHE A 484 4.22 10.47 -15.90
N ARG A 485 5.15 10.86 -15.02
CA ARG A 485 6.49 11.34 -15.41
C ARG A 485 7.55 10.84 -14.44
N SER A 486 8.79 10.81 -14.92
CA SER A 486 9.97 10.69 -14.05
C SER A 486 10.29 12.08 -13.49
N ASP A 487 10.43 12.16 -12.17
CA ASP A 487 10.96 13.36 -11.51
C ASP A 487 12.49 13.25 -11.27
N ILE A 488 13.13 12.14 -11.70
CA ILE A 488 14.58 11.95 -11.63
C ILE A 488 15.25 12.58 -12.85
N LYS A 489 16.11 13.57 -12.61
CA LYS A 489 16.87 14.24 -13.67
C LYS A 489 18.10 13.43 -14.04
N VAL A 490 18.16 13.00 -15.28
CA VAL A 490 19.37 12.38 -15.85
C VAL A 490 20.23 13.47 -16.49
N ASP A 491 21.47 13.62 -16.03
CA ASP A 491 22.44 14.62 -16.51
C ASP A 491 21.89 16.07 -16.47
N GLY A 492 21.08 16.36 -15.44
CA GLY A 492 20.48 17.67 -15.22
C GLY A 492 19.25 17.99 -16.08
N LYS A 493 18.82 17.07 -16.96
CA LYS A 493 17.66 17.24 -17.85
C LYS A 493 16.54 16.27 -17.47
N LYS A 494 15.29 16.67 -17.72
CA LYS A 494 14.16 15.72 -17.74
C LYS A 494 14.31 14.88 -19.02
N ASN A 495 14.30 13.56 -18.90
CA ASN A 495 14.31 12.66 -20.03
C ASN A 495 12.87 12.18 -20.32
N GLY A 496 12.37 12.46 -21.52
CA GLY A 496 11.06 11.97 -21.95
C GLY A 496 11.00 10.47 -22.25
N TRP A 497 12.13 9.77 -22.10
CA TRP A 497 12.28 8.33 -22.38
C TRP A 497 12.44 7.48 -21.11
N GLY A 498 12.36 8.07 -19.91
CA GLY A 498 12.71 7.40 -18.65
C GLY A 498 12.03 6.05 -18.45
N PHE A 499 10.81 5.88 -18.97
CA PHE A 499 10.05 4.64 -18.85
C PHE A 499 9.98 3.80 -20.13
N ASP A 500 10.57 4.26 -21.25
CA ASP A 500 10.43 3.60 -22.55
C ASP A 500 10.96 2.16 -22.55
N TYR A 501 11.94 1.87 -21.69
CA TYR A 501 12.52 0.52 -21.60
C TYR A 501 11.54 -0.48 -20.98
N THR A 502 10.60 -0.01 -20.17
CA THR A 502 9.59 -0.84 -19.47
C THR A 502 8.27 -0.84 -20.21
N PHE A 503 7.76 0.34 -20.57
CA PHE A 503 6.42 0.50 -21.15
C PHE A 503 6.41 0.66 -22.67
N GLY A 504 7.58 0.74 -23.30
CA GLY A 504 7.69 1.22 -24.67
C GLY A 504 7.32 2.72 -24.80
N PRO A 505 7.33 3.27 -26.02
CA PRO A 505 6.87 4.63 -26.26
C PRO A 505 5.42 4.80 -25.81
N GLN A 506 5.16 5.76 -24.93
CA GLN A 506 3.82 6.04 -24.40
C GLN A 506 3.01 6.91 -25.37
N ARG A 507 1.68 6.72 -25.41
CA ARG A 507 0.80 7.62 -26.17
C ARG A 507 0.61 8.95 -25.44
N PRO A 508 0.32 10.06 -26.14
CA PRO A 508 0.03 11.34 -25.50
C PRO A 508 -1.11 11.23 -24.47
N PRO A 509 -1.03 11.95 -23.34
CA PRO A 509 -2.12 12.00 -22.38
C PRO A 509 -3.33 12.72 -22.97
N LEU A 510 -4.52 12.29 -22.56
CA LEU A 510 -5.79 12.87 -22.98
C LEU A 510 -6.36 13.88 -21.96
N SER A 511 -5.65 14.13 -20.85
CA SER A 511 -5.97 15.22 -19.95
C SER A 511 -6.00 16.57 -20.70
N ASN A 512 -6.97 17.43 -20.38
CA ASN A 512 -7.15 18.76 -20.98
C ASN A 512 -7.47 18.78 -22.49
N THR A 513 -7.82 17.63 -23.07
CA THR A 513 -8.13 17.55 -24.51
C THR A 513 -9.62 17.60 -24.82
N GLY A 514 -10.48 17.34 -23.84
CA GLY A 514 -11.92 17.07 -24.04
C GLY A 514 -12.25 15.67 -24.54
N LYS A 515 -11.24 14.84 -24.87
CA LYS A 515 -11.44 13.50 -25.46
C LYS A 515 -11.65 12.38 -24.43
N LYS A 516 -11.36 12.62 -23.15
CA LYS A 516 -11.45 11.64 -22.07
C LYS A 516 -11.95 12.30 -20.81
N MET A 517 -12.81 11.61 -20.07
CA MET A 517 -13.07 11.89 -18.65
C MET A 517 -13.23 10.57 -17.90
N ALA A 518 -12.88 10.54 -16.61
CA ALA A 518 -12.96 9.32 -15.83
C ALA A 518 -13.57 9.54 -14.44
N TRP A 519 -14.18 8.49 -13.93
CA TRP A 519 -14.57 8.33 -12.53
C TRP A 519 -13.55 7.42 -11.88
N ASP A 520 -12.90 7.89 -10.81
CA ASP A 520 -11.89 7.13 -10.10
C ASP A 520 -12.53 6.31 -8.97
N ILE A 521 -11.98 5.14 -8.68
CA ILE A 521 -12.45 4.29 -7.57
C ILE A 521 -12.41 5.09 -6.27
N TYR A 522 -13.55 5.12 -5.58
CA TYR A 522 -13.68 5.70 -4.26
C TYR A 522 -13.77 4.60 -3.20
N ASP A 523 -14.73 3.71 -3.37
CA ASP A 523 -15.08 2.71 -2.37
C ASP A 523 -15.39 1.36 -2.99
N SER A 524 -15.20 0.31 -2.21
CA SER A 524 -15.45 -1.06 -2.60
C SER A 524 -15.86 -1.86 -1.37
N GLN A 525 -16.99 -2.56 -1.42
CA GLN A 525 -17.61 -3.24 -0.29
C GLN A 525 -18.06 -4.64 -0.67
N TYR A 526 -17.84 -5.60 0.25
CA TYR A 526 -18.44 -6.93 0.17
C TYR A 526 -19.89 -6.83 0.62
N LEU A 527 -20.80 -7.43 -0.12
CA LEU A 527 -22.20 -7.59 0.28
C LEU A 527 -22.41 -8.97 0.88
N GLU A 528 -23.44 -9.12 1.71
CA GLU A 528 -23.67 -10.34 2.51
C GLU A 528 -23.90 -11.61 1.66
N ASP A 529 -24.27 -11.44 0.39
CA ASP A 529 -24.55 -12.52 -0.56
C ASP A 529 -23.36 -12.85 -1.49
N GLY A 530 -22.17 -12.36 -1.16
CA GLY A 530 -20.93 -12.60 -1.91
C GLY A 530 -20.76 -11.72 -3.16
N SER A 531 -21.68 -10.79 -3.42
CA SER A 531 -21.50 -9.75 -4.43
C SER A 531 -20.58 -8.62 -3.93
N VAL A 532 -20.10 -7.79 -4.85
CA VAL A 532 -19.19 -6.67 -4.54
C VAL A 532 -19.76 -5.37 -5.11
N SER A 533 -19.94 -4.36 -4.25
CA SER A 533 -20.27 -2.99 -4.66
C SER A 533 -18.97 -2.21 -4.86
N GLN A 534 -18.82 -1.53 -5.99
CA GLN A 534 -17.75 -0.57 -6.25
C GLN A 534 -18.34 0.78 -6.62
N VAL A 535 -17.84 1.84 -5.99
CA VAL A 535 -18.28 3.22 -6.21
C VAL A 535 -17.13 4.02 -6.80
N TYR A 536 -17.41 4.71 -7.89
CA TYR A 536 -16.48 5.56 -8.62
C TYR A 536 -16.98 7.01 -8.64
N VAL A 537 -16.08 7.96 -8.47
CA VAL A 537 -16.42 9.39 -8.33
C VAL A 537 -15.65 10.22 -9.36
N ARG A 538 -16.33 11.19 -9.96
CA ARG A 538 -15.75 12.23 -10.82
C ARG A 538 -16.13 13.59 -10.28
N LYS A 539 -15.15 14.47 -10.07
CA LYS A 539 -15.45 15.87 -9.72
C LYS A 539 -15.71 16.72 -10.97
N LYS A 540 -16.58 17.71 -10.86
CA LYS A 540 -16.83 18.71 -11.92
C LYS A 540 -15.65 19.66 -12.14
N ASP A 541 -14.84 19.86 -11.10
CA ASP A 541 -13.66 20.73 -11.09
C ASP A 541 -12.35 19.94 -11.22
N ASP A 542 -12.41 18.68 -11.67
CA ASP A 542 -11.21 17.90 -11.96
C ASP A 542 -10.43 18.53 -13.12
N GLU A 543 -9.25 19.08 -12.82
CA GLU A 543 -8.40 19.79 -13.78
C GLU A 543 -7.97 18.90 -14.95
N ARG A 544 -8.00 17.57 -14.83
CA ARG A 544 -7.70 16.66 -15.96
C ARG A 544 -8.80 16.70 -17.01
N TRP A 545 -10.04 16.92 -16.60
CA TRP A 545 -11.24 16.75 -17.42
C TRP A 545 -11.80 18.09 -17.89
N THR A 546 -10.99 18.78 -18.69
CA THR A 546 -11.36 20.03 -19.38
C THR A 546 -11.20 19.89 -20.90
N THR A 547 -11.93 20.72 -21.64
CA THR A 547 -11.71 20.90 -23.09
C THR A 547 -10.38 21.62 -23.34
N LYS A 548 -9.94 21.66 -24.61
CA LYS A 548 -8.73 22.41 -25.01
C LYS A 548 -8.77 23.89 -24.62
N ASP A 549 -9.97 24.46 -24.51
CA ASP A 549 -10.19 25.86 -24.10
C ASP A 549 -10.24 26.04 -22.56
N GLY A 550 -9.94 24.98 -21.79
CA GLY A 550 -9.97 24.99 -20.33
C GLY A 550 -11.36 24.94 -19.71
N LYS A 551 -12.42 24.66 -20.48
CA LYS A 551 -13.78 24.55 -19.94
C LYS A 551 -13.99 23.16 -19.30
N PRO A 552 -14.62 23.06 -18.12
CA PRO A 552 -14.99 21.77 -17.55
C PRO A 552 -15.84 20.93 -18.51
N MET A 553 -15.57 19.62 -18.59
CA MET A 553 -16.33 18.72 -19.47
C MET A 553 -17.77 18.48 -18.99
N LYS A 554 -18.04 18.69 -17.70
CA LYS A 554 -19.34 18.46 -17.05
C LYS A 554 -19.61 19.52 -16.00
N ALA A 555 -20.88 19.91 -15.87
CA ALA A 555 -21.32 20.94 -14.91
C ALA A 555 -21.54 20.40 -13.49
N LEU A 556 -21.81 19.11 -13.35
CA LEU A 556 -22.08 18.44 -12.08
C LEU A 556 -20.99 17.42 -11.75
N ASP A 557 -20.83 17.12 -10.47
CA ASP A 557 -20.07 15.96 -10.01
C ASP A 557 -20.79 14.67 -10.42
N GLY A 558 -20.07 13.55 -10.51
CA GLY A 558 -20.63 12.29 -10.98
C GLY A 558 -20.28 11.12 -10.08
N ILE A 559 -21.22 10.19 -9.90
CA ILE A 559 -21.03 8.93 -9.19
C ILE A 559 -21.50 7.77 -10.08
N ILE A 560 -20.66 6.74 -10.21
CA ILE A 560 -21.04 5.45 -10.79
C ILE A 560 -20.92 4.39 -9.71
N GLU A 561 -21.96 3.60 -9.52
CA GLU A 561 -21.95 2.42 -8.67
C GLU A 561 -22.13 1.16 -9.51
N LEU A 562 -21.12 0.27 -9.49
CA LEU A 562 -21.17 -1.04 -10.11
C LEU A 562 -21.37 -2.12 -9.04
N ILE A 563 -22.40 -2.95 -9.20
CA ILE A 563 -22.64 -4.11 -8.33
C ILE A 563 -22.31 -5.38 -9.11
N TRP A 564 -21.25 -6.07 -8.69
CA TRP A 564 -20.74 -7.27 -9.33
C TRP A 564 -21.37 -8.52 -8.73
N ILE A 565 -22.09 -9.27 -9.55
CA ILE A 565 -22.80 -10.50 -9.17
C ILE A 565 -22.30 -11.68 -10.03
N PRO A 566 -22.05 -12.86 -9.44
CA PRO A 566 -21.78 -14.07 -10.23
C PRO A 566 -23.04 -14.49 -11.01
N ALA A 567 -22.83 -15.08 -12.19
CA ALA A 567 -23.89 -15.53 -13.09
C ALA A 567 -24.63 -16.78 -12.65
#